data_AF-A0A538AYA2-F1
#
_entry.id   AF-A0A538AYA2-F1
#
_cell.length_a   1.000
_cell.length_b   1.000
_cell.length_c   1.000
_cell.angle_alpha   90.00
_cell.angle_beta   90.00
_cell.angle_gamma   90.00
#
_symmetry.space_group_name_H-M   'P 1'
#
loop_
_entity.id
_entity.type
_entity.pdbx_description
1 polymer ?
#
loop_
_entity_poly.entity_id
_entity_poly.type
_entity_poly.pdbx_seq_one_letter_code
_entity_poly.pdbx_strand_id
1 'polypeptide(L)'
;KTYGGASTYIPMKVNQAGVIPIIFASSLLYLPVLASTIIHSTWLTNFVNNNLSNQNHISWWYVGSYFTLIIFFTYFYTAITFNPADVADNMKKYGGFIPGIRPGKPTSDYLSHILTRITLPGAMFLGAIAVLPFIAQGAWKVQSFPF
;
A
#
# COMPACT_ATOMS: atom_id res chain seq x y z
N LYS A 1 -24.47 -30.46 27.84
CA LYS A 1 -24.25 -29.37 26.86
C LYS A 1 -22.85 -28.85 27.06
N THR A 2 -21.93 -29.16 26.16
CA THR A 2 -20.52 -28.74 26.27
C THR A 2 -20.49 -27.22 26.06
N TYR A 3 -20.14 -26.48 27.11
CA TYR A 3 -20.00 -25.03 27.06
C TYR A 3 -18.92 -24.69 26.02
N GLY A 4 -19.36 -24.08 24.92
CA GLY A 4 -18.49 -23.64 23.85
C GLY A 4 -17.42 -22.70 24.41
N GLY A 5 -16.17 -22.92 23.99
CA GLY A 5 -15.06 -22.02 24.28
C GLY A 5 -15.43 -20.58 23.95
N ALA A 6 -14.95 -19.65 24.77
CA ALA A 6 -15.23 -18.23 24.61
C ALA A 6 -15.02 -17.79 23.15
N SER A 7 -16.01 -17.09 22.58
CA SER A 7 -15.91 -16.53 21.24
C SER A 7 -14.74 -15.54 21.20
N THR A 8 -13.73 -15.82 20.40
CA THR A 8 -12.62 -14.91 20.13
C THR A 8 -12.70 -14.38 18.70
N TYR A 9 -11.99 -13.29 18.43
CA TYR A 9 -11.90 -12.69 17.11
C TYR A 9 -10.44 -12.64 16.65
N ILE A 10 -10.24 -12.69 15.34
CA ILE A 10 -8.92 -12.52 14.73
C ILE A 10 -8.77 -11.05 14.35
N PRO A 11 -7.84 -10.29 14.97
CA PRO A 11 -7.65 -8.90 14.62
C PRO A 11 -7.04 -8.80 13.22
N MET A 12 -7.84 -8.39 12.24
CA MET A 12 -7.38 -8.12 10.87
C MET A 12 -7.36 -6.60 10.66
N LYS A 13 -6.17 -6.03 10.55
CA LYS A 13 -6.02 -4.58 10.31
C LYS A 13 -6.35 -4.25 8.85
N VAL A 14 -7.11 -3.18 8.64
CA VAL A 14 -7.45 -2.63 7.30
C VAL A 14 -6.21 -2.13 6.57
N ASN A 15 -5.22 -1.65 7.32
CA ASN A 15 -3.89 -1.29 6.81
C ASN A 15 -2.82 -1.97 7.67
N GLN A 16 -2.33 -3.12 7.22
CA GLN A 16 -1.16 -3.74 7.84
C GLN A 16 0.16 -3.04 7.47
N ALA A 17 0.15 -2.25 6.40
CA ALA A 17 1.34 -1.72 5.78
C ALA A 17 1.90 -0.44 6.41
N GLY A 18 1.09 0.26 7.22
CA GLY A 18 1.51 1.49 7.88
C GLY A 18 2.02 2.51 6.85
N VAL A 19 3.25 2.98 7.04
CA VAL A 19 3.91 4.00 6.18
C VAL A 19 4.87 3.36 5.16
N ILE A 20 5.17 2.07 5.25
CA ILE A 20 6.21 1.40 4.45
C ILE A 20 5.96 1.48 2.92
N PRO A 21 4.74 1.23 2.40
CA PRO A 21 4.47 1.36 0.97
C PRO A 21 4.73 2.76 0.41
N ILE A 22 4.50 3.79 1.22
CA ILE A 22 4.70 5.19 0.83
C ILE A 22 6.21 5.46 0.64
N ILE A 23 7.04 4.96 1.54
CA ILE A 23 8.51 5.07 1.47
C ILE A 23 9.06 4.30 0.27
N PHE A 24 8.52 3.12 -0.04
CA PHE A 24 8.92 2.37 -1.23
C PHE A 24 8.51 3.07 -2.52
N ALA A 25 7.29 3.61 -2.58
CA ALA A 25 6.83 4.38 -3.73
C ALA A 25 7.70 5.62 -3.97
N SER A 26 8.04 6.37 -2.91
CA SER A 26 8.87 7.58 -3.04
C SER A 26 10.32 7.26 -3.41
N SER A 27 10.91 6.21 -2.84
CA SER A 27 12.27 5.80 -3.18
C SER A 27 12.36 5.28 -4.62
N LEU A 28 11.37 4.54 -5.12
CA LEU A 28 11.34 4.09 -6.50
C LEU A 28 11.23 5.26 -7.50
N LEU A 29 10.39 6.27 -7.20
CA LEU A 29 10.29 7.49 -8.01
C LEU A 29 11.56 8.34 -7.96
N TYR A 30 12.38 8.20 -6.93
CA TYR A 30 13.65 8.91 -6.80
C TYR A 30 14.78 8.27 -7.62
N LEU A 31 14.71 6.96 -7.93
CA LEU A 31 15.75 6.27 -8.70
C LEU A 31 16.00 6.89 -10.09
N PRO A 32 14.97 7.23 -10.92
CA PRO A 32 15.19 7.91 -12.19
C PRO A 32 15.81 9.30 -12.03
N VAL A 33 15.47 10.01 -10.96
CA VAL A 33 16.05 11.33 -10.65
C VAL A 33 17.55 11.19 -10.42
N LEU A 34 17.96 10.24 -9.58
CA LEU A 34 19.38 9.93 -9.36
C LEU A 34 20.07 9.43 -10.63
N ALA A 35 19.41 8.59 -11.44
CA ALA A 35 19.98 8.12 -12.69
C ALA A 35 20.22 9.28 -13.67
N SER A 36 19.34 10.29 -13.70
CA SER A 36 19.50 11.47 -14.56
C SER A 36 20.66 12.38 -14.19
N THR A 37 21.14 12.35 -12.95
CA THR A 37 22.30 13.14 -12.52
C THR A 37 23.62 12.45 -12.86
N ILE A 38 23.62 11.12 -13.01
CA ILE A 38 24.81 10.32 -13.32
C ILE A 38 24.92 10.08 -14.83
N ILE A 39 23.79 9.73 -15.46
CA ILE A 39 23.70 9.44 -16.89
C ILE A 39 23.26 10.73 -17.60
N HIS A 40 24.22 11.43 -18.20
CA HIS A 40 24.02 12.66 -18.97
C HIS A 40 23.33 12.41 -20.33
N SER A 41 22.25 11.62 -20.33
CA SER A 41 21.41 11.38 -21.50
C SER A 41 20.34 12.44 -21.59
N THR A 42 20.37 13.25 -22.66
CA THR A 42 19.41 14.33 -22.93
C THR A 42 17.95 13.86 -22.88
N TRP A 43 17.67 12.63 -23.32
CA TRP A 43 16.31 12.07 -23.24
C TRP A 43 15.86 11.80 -21.79
N LEU A 44 16.73 11.20 -20.98
CA LEU A 44 16.43 10.87 -19.58
C LEU A 44 16.28 12.15 -18.74
N THR A 45 17.19 13.10 -18.93
CA THR A 45 17.17 14.39 -18.24
C THR A 45 15.93 15.21 -18.61
N ASN A 46 15.52 15.22 -19.89
CA ASN A 46 14.30 15.90 -20.32
C ASN A 46 13.04 15.22 -19.76
N PHE A 47 13.00 13.89 -19.70
CA PHE A 47 11.87 13.16 -19.13
C PHE A 47 11.73 13.44 -17.63
N VAL A 48 12.83 13.40 -16.89
CA VAL A 48 12.86 13.71 -15.45
C VAL A 48 12.51 15.17 -15.19
N ASN A 49 13.07 16.11 -15.96
CA ASN A 49 12.78 17.53 -15.80
C ASN A 49 11.33 17.91 -16.11
N ASN A 50 10.72 17.28 -17.12
CA ASN A 50 9.33 17.55 -17.43
C ASN A 50 8.33 16.83 -16.52
N ASN A 51 8.65 15.63 -16.01
CA ASN A 51 7.67 14.78 -15.35
C ASN A 51 7.91 14.53 -13.85
N LEU A 52 9.14 14.70 -13.34
CA LEU A 52 9.50 14.37 -11.96
C LEU A 52 10.06 15.54 -11.14
N SER A 53 10.79 16.49 -11.75
CA SER A 53 11.50 17.55 -11.00
C SER A 53 11.02 18.97 -11.27
N ASN A 54 9.99 19.17 -12.09
CA ASN A 54 9.50 20.52 -12.40
C ASN A 54 8.83 21.16 -11.17
N GLN A 55 9.60 21.91 -10.38
CA GLN A 55 9.17 22.55 -9.13
C GLN A 55 8.06 23.59 -9.35
N ASN A 56 7.90 24.11 -10.58
CA ASN A 56 6.89 25.10 -10.92
C ASN A 56 5.50 24.51 -11.23
N HIS A 57 5.41 23.22 -11.59
CA HIS A 57 4.15 22.58 -11.92
C HIS A 57 4.16 21.15 -11.43
N ILE A 58 3.31 20.86 -10.45
CA ILE A 58 3.03 19.49 -10.02
C ILE A 58 2.52 18.73 -11.23
N SER A 59 3.35 17.83 -11.75
CA SER A 59 2.99 17.01 -12.88
C SER A 59 1.92 16.02 -12.44
N TRP A 60 0.75 16.08 -13.07
CA TRP A 60 -0.31 15.08 -12.88
C TRP A 60 0.19 13.65 -13.12
N TRP A 61 1.24 13.50 -13.94
CA TRP A 61 1.93 12.23 -14.14
C TRP A 61 2.65 11.74 -12.87
N TYR A 62 3.35 12.63 -12.17
CA TYR A 62 3.98 12.31 -10.89
C TYR A 62 2.94 11.86 -9.85
N VAL A 63 1.85 12.63 -9.73
CA VAL A 63 0.76 12.32 -8.80
C VAL A 63 0.09 10.98 -9.13
N GLY A 64 -0.26 10.74 -10.40
CA GLY A 64 -0.90 9.51 -10.83
C GLY A 64 0.00 8.27 -10.70
N SER A 65 1.28 8.40 -11.06
CA SER A 65 2.26 7.33 -10.88
C SER A 65 2.51 7.03 -9.41
N TYR A 66 2.68 8.06 -8.57
CA TYR A 66 2.84 7.92 -7.13
C TYR A 66 1.64 7.23 -6.47
N PHE A 67 0.42 7.64 -6.80
CA PHE A 67 -0.81 7.00 -6.33
C PHE A 67 -0.87 5.51 -6.70
N THR A 68 -0.59 5.20 -7.97
CA THR A 68 -0.61 3.82 -8.49
C THR A 68 0.46 2.97 -7.81
N LEU A 69 1.66 3.52 -7.63
CA LEU A 69 2.77 2.88 -6.94
C LEU A 69 2.44 2.59 -5.47
N ILE A 70 1.80 3.52 -4.77
CA ILE A 70 1.35 3.29 -3.39
C ILE A 70 0.37 2.11 -3.34
N ILE A 71 -0.64 2.08 -4.20
CA ILE A 71 -1.61 0.97 -4.24
C ILE A 71 -0.88 -0.36 -4.49
N PHE A 72 -0.01 -0.39 -5.50
CA PHE A 72 0.78 -1.57 -5.83
C PHE A 72 1.62 -2.06 -4.63
N PHE A 73 2.37 -1.16 -3.99
CA PHE A 73 3.21 -1.51 -2.85
C PHE A 73 2.41 -1.86 -1.60
N THR A 74 1.22 -1.29 -1.39
CA THR A 74 0.35 -1.70 -0.28
C THR A 74 -0.11 -3.14 -0.48
N TYR A 75 -0.54 -3.52 -1.70
CA TYR A 75 -0.87 -4.91 -2.01
C TYR A 75 0.33 -5.83 -1.84
N PHE A 76 1.47 -5.46 -2.41
CA PHE A 76 2.70 -6.23 -2.33
C PHE A 76 3.15 -6.47 -0.89
N TYR A 77 3.16 -5.41 -0.07
CA TYR A 77 3.52 -5.52 1.34
C TYR A 77 2.55 -6.43 2.11
N THR A 78 1.24 -6.23 1.94
CA THR A 78 0.24 -7.04 2.65
C THR A 78 0.32 -8.53 2.32
N ALA A 79 0.63 -8.87 1.07
CA ALA A 79 0.79 -10.26 0.64
C ALA A 79 2.05 -10.93 1.21
N ILE A 80 3.12 -10.17 1.42
CA ILE A 80 4.37 -10.69 2.00
C ILE A 80 4.25 -10.85 3.51
N THR A 81 3.63 -9.90 4.20
CA THR A 81 3.58 -9.92 5.67
C THR A 81 2.49 -10.82 6.23
N PHE A 82 1.40 -11.01 5.49
CA PHE A 82 0.28 -11.82 5.95
C PHE A 82 0.15 -13.09 5.11
N ASN A 83 0.56 -14.22 5.67
CA ASN A 83 0.35 -15.53 5.06
C ASN A 83 -0.95 -16.18 5.60
N PRO A 84 -2.04 -16.24 4.79
CA PRO A 84 -3.30 -16.83 5.24
C PRO A 84 -3.21 -18.33 5.53
N ALA A 85 -2.27 -19.04 4.88
CA ALA A 85 -2.07 -20.46 5.09
C ALA A 85 -1.50 -20.72 6.50
N ASP A 86 -0.48 -19.96 6.90
CA ASP A 86 0.14 -20.09 8.23
C ASP A 86 -0.86 -19.74 9.34
N VAL A 87 -1.68 -18.71 9.14
CA VAL A 87 -2.72 -18.33 10.11
C VAL A 87 -3.77 -19.44 10.23
N ALA A 88 -4.22 -20.01 9.11
CA ALA A 88 -5.18 -21.12 9.12
C ALA A 88 -4.62 -22.39 9.79
N ASP A 89 -3.35 -22.71 9.53
CA ASP A 89 -2.68 -23.85 10.16
C ASP A 89 -2.46 -23.65 11.66
N ASN A 90 -2.08 -22.44 12.08
CA ASN A 90 -2.00 -22.09 13.49
C ASN A 90 -3.37 -22.20 14.16
N MET A 91 -4.44 -21.71 13.55
CA MET A 91 -5.80 -21.89 14.08
C MET A 91 -6.14 -23.36 14.27
N LYS A 92 -5.86 -24.20 13.27
CA LYS A 92 -6.09 -25.65 13.35
C LYS A 92 -5.29 -26.29 14.49
N LYS A 93 -4.01 -25.91 14.66
CA LYS A 93 -3.13 -26.41 15.74
C LYS A 93 -3.63 -26.02 17.13
N TYR A 94 -4.16 -24.80 17.29
CA TYR A 94 -4.72 -24.32 18.56
C TYR A 94 -6.18 -24.77 18.80
N GLY A 95 -6.73 -25.66 17.97
CA GLY A 95 -8.12 -26.13 18.09
C GLY A 95 -9.18 -25.08 17.74
N GLY A 96 -8.78 -23.95 17.15
CA GLY A 96 -9.66 -22.89 16.69
C GLY A 96 -10.25 -23.19 15.32
N PHE A 97 -11.50 -22.77 15.10
CA PHE A 97 -12.17 -22.89 13.81
C PHE A 97 -13.09 -21.69 13.59
N ILE A 98 -13.31 -21.35 12.32
CA ILE A 98 -14.30 -20.34 11.93
C ILE A 98 -15.65 -21.05 11.81
N PRO A 99 -16.71 -20.63 12.54
CA PRO A 99 -18.04 -21.23 12.41
C PRO A 99 -18.49 -21.23 10.94
N GLY A 100 -18.88 -22.40 10.43
CA GLY A 100 -19.32 -22.58 9.04
C GLY A 100 -18.22 -22.89 8.02
N ILE A 101 -16.93 -22.88 8.39
CA ILE A 101 -15.81 -23.19 7.48
C ILE A 101 -14.95 -24.33 8.04
N ARG A 102 -14.66 -25.32 7.19
CA ARG A 102 -13.81 -26.46 7.58
C ARG A 102 -12.35 -25.99 7.79
N PRO A 103 -11.68 -26.38 8.89
CA PRO A 103 -10.29 -26.00 9.15
C PRO A 103 -9.31 -26.45 8.05
N GLY A 104 -8.34 -25.60 7.72
CA GLY A 104 -7.30 -25.85 6.72
C GLY A 104 -7.46 -24.97 5.48
N LYS A 105 -7.38 -25.57 4.29
CA LYS A 105 -7.43 -24.84 3.01
C LYS A 105 -8.66 -23.93 2.85
N PRO A 106 -9.89 -24.35 3.20
CA PRO A 106 -11.05 -23.47 3.11
C PRO A 106 -10.97 -22.24 4.02
N THR A 107 -10.30 -22.36 5.18
CA THR A 107 -10.05 -21.24 6.08
C THR A 107 -9.02 -20.27 5.50
N SER A 108 -7.93 -20.77 4.90
CA SER A 108 -6.94 -19.90 4.27
C SER A 108 -7.51 -19.10 3.10
N ASP A 109 -8.34 -19.74 2.28
CA ASP A 109 -8.95 -19.11 1.11
C ASP A 109 -9.97 -18.04 1.54
N TYR A 110 -10.71 -18.30 2.62
CA TYR A 110 -11.62 -17.31 3.22
C TYR A 110 -10.86 -16.10 3.79
N LEU A 111 -9.77 -16.33 4.52
CA LEU A 111 -8.93 -15.25 5.04
C LEU A 111 -8.31 -14.43 3.90
N SER A 112 -7.80 -15.10 2.86
CA SER A 112 -7.26 -14.45 1.66
C SER A 112 -8.31 -13.55 0.99
N HIS A 113 -9.53 -14.05 0.79
CA HIS A 113 -10.61 -13.29 0.19
C HIS A 113 -10.99 -12.04 0.98
N ILE A 114 -11.00 -12.14 2.31
CA ILE A 114 -11.24 -10.98 3.18
C ILE A 114 -10.10 -9.97 3.07
N LEU A 115 -8.84 -10.42 3.15
CA LEU A 115 -7.66 -9.56 3.07
C LEU A 115 -7.66 -8.75 1.78
N THR A 116 -7.86 -9.39 0.63
CA THR A 116 -7.86 -8.69 -0.66
C THR A 116 -8.93 -7.60 -0.72
N ARG A 117 -10.10 -7.84 -0.11
CA ARG A 117 -11.21 -6.87 -0.07
C ARG A 117 -11.00 -5.74 0.92
N ILE A 118 -10.37 -5.97 2.08
CA ILE A 118 -10.09 -4.91 3.05
C ILE A 118 -8.86 -4.08 2.64
N THR A 119 -7.90 -4.68 1.95
CA THR A 119 -6.70 -3.99 1.46
C THR A 119 -7.06 -2.96 0.38
N LEU A 120 -8.06 -3.20 -0.45
CA LEU A 120 -8.46 -2.29 -1.53
C LEU A 120 -8.85 -0.88 -1.02
N PRO A 121 -9.84 -0.73 -0.11
CA PRO A 121 -10.15 0.58 0.47
C PRO A 121 -9.01 1.13 1.34
N GLY A 122 -8.23 0.28 2.01
CA GLY A 122 -7.06 0.70 2.78
C GLY A 122 -5.97 1.34 1.91
N ALA A 123 -5.67 0.73 0.77
CA ALA A 123 -4.71 1.24 -0.21
C ALA A 123 -5.20 2.51 -0.89
N MET A 124 -6.48 2.60 -1.25
CA MET A 124 -7.08 3.82 -1.79
C MET A 124 -7.02 4.98 -0.77
N PHE A 125 -7.33 4.71 0.50
CA PHE A 125 -7.26 5.71 1.56
C PHE A 125 -5.83 6.23 1.77
N LEU A 126 -4.85 5.33 1.85
CA LEU A 126 -3.43 5.69 1.95
C LEU A 126 -2.96 6.51 0.75
N GLY A 127 -3.29 6.07 -0.47
CA GLY A 127 -2.94 6.79 -1.70
C GLY A 127 -3.56 8.19 -1.72
N ALA A 128 -4.83 8.32 -1.31
CA ALA A 128 -5.50 9.60 -1.26
C ALA A 128 -4.82 10.57 -0.29
N ILE A 129 -4.48 10.13 0.93
CA ILE A 129 -3.78 10.96 1.92
C ILE A 129 -2.39 11.37 1.42
N ALA A 130 -1.64 10.44 0.81
CA ALA A 130 -0.31 10.71 0.31
C ALA A 130 -0.30 11.72 -0.86
N VAL A 131 -1.36 11.73 -1.67
CA VAL A 131 -1.52 12.62 -2.82
C VAL A 131 -2.13 13.97 -2.43
N LEU A 132 -2.92 14.02 -1.36
CA LEU A 132 -3.58 15.23 -0.85
C LEU A 132 -2.66 16.47 -0.79
N PRO A 133 -1.44 16.42 -0.21
CA PRO A 133 -0.56 17.59 -0.17
C PRO A 133 -0.15 18.09 -1.55
N PHE A 134 0.05 17.19 -2.52
CA PHE A 134 0.39 17.56 -3.90
C PHE A 134 -0.79 18.23 -4.60
N ILE A 135 -2.02 17.73 -4.38
CA ILE A 135 -3.22 18.37 -4.93
C ILE A 135 -3.43 19.75 -4.30
N ALA A 136 -3.24 19.88 -2.98
CA ALA A 136 -3.40 21.15 -2.27
C ALA A 136 -2.39 22.21 -2.74
N GLN A 137 -1.14 21.83 -2.96
CA GLN A 137 -0.11 22.73 -3.52
C GLN A 137 -0.48 23.18 -4.95
N GLY A 138 -0.99 22.27 -5.79
CA GLY A 138 -1.42 22.60 -7.15
C GLY A 138 -2.63 23.52 -7.22
N ALA A 139 -3.61 23.32 -6.32
CA ALA A 139 -4.83 24.12 -6.26
C ALA A 139 -4.61 25.51 -5.64
N TRP A 140 -3.77 25.62 -4.61
CA TRP A 140 -3.55 26.88 -3.90
C TRP A 140 -2.35 27.69 -4.40
N LYS A 141 -1.57 27.19 -5.38
CA LYS A 141 -0.32 27.84 -5.85
C LYS A 141 0.61 28.25 -4.70
N VAL A 142 0.53 27.58 -3.55
CA VAL A 142 1.39 27.85 -2.40
C VAL A 142 2.72 27.15 -2.70
N GLN A 143 3.67 27.90 -3.25
CA GLN A 143 4.99 27.39 -3.63
C GLN A 143 5.85 26.99 -2.41
N SER A 144 5.51 27.48 -1.22
CA SER A 144 6.15 27.11 0.03
C SER A 144 5.18 27.35 1.18
N PHE A 145 4.92 26.35 2.01
CA PHE A 145 4.54 26.67 3.39
C PHE A 145 5.81 27.21 4.06
N PRO A 146 5.79 28.40 4.66
CA PRO A 146 6.97 28.99 5.30
C PRO A 146 7.24 28.32 6.64
N PHE A 147 7.75 27.08 6.59
CA PHE A 147 8.50 26.44 7.67
C PHE A 147 9.27 25.23 7.13
#